data_AF-W1WZS1-F1
#
_entry.id   AF-W1WZS1-F1
#
_cell.length_a   1.000
_cell.length_b   1.000
_cell.length_c   1.000
_cell.angle_alpha   90.00
_cell.angle_beta   90.00
_cell.angle_gamma   90.00
#
_symmetry.space_group_name_H-M   'P 1'
#
loop_
_entity.id
_entity.type
_entity.pdbx_description
1 polymer ?
#
loop_
_entity_poly.entity_id
_entity_poly.type
_entity_poly.pdbx_seq_one_letter_code
_entity_poly.pdbx_strand_id
1 'polypeptide(L)'
;KEAFPDSLFVVTGDHSNLFGSLNNTSLIQRDYTLRDTFCTVGLLQHPAFTKDTITAPIGTHMSLMPTIIEAIAPKGFEYYSIVPSLFDEQPDTLVTPYQWITPHMMGDVRMDYGESNIPTYKPVEPIRPIDNHGDDARDWTLLTMWLINHEDSMNES
;
A
#
# COMPACT_ATOMS: atom_id res chain seq x y z
N LYS A 1 2.51 15.03 20.94
CA LYS A 1 3.99 15.02 21.03
C LYS A 1 4.49 15.10 22.48
N GLU A 2 4.00 16.01 23.33
CA GLU A 2 4.50 16.12 24.72
C GLU A 2 4.33 14.85 25.57
N ALA A 3 3.22 14.11 25.42
CA ALA A 3 2.99 12.86 26.17
C ALA A 3 3.80 11.64 25.66
N PHE A 4 4.30 11.70 24.42
CA PHE A 4 4.95 10.59 23.72
C PHE A 4 6.09 11.14 22.86
N PRO A 5 7.16 11.67 23.51
CA PRO A 5 8.18 12.43 22.82
C PRO A 5 9.08 11.57 21.92
N ASP A 6 9.14 10.26 22.16
CA ASP A 6 10.03 9.29 21.48
C ASP A 6 9.27 8.07 20.95
N SER A 7 8.00 8.26 20.59
CA SER A 7 7.16 7.17 20.06
C SER A 7 7.09 7.21 18.54
N LEU A 8 7.11 6.03 17.93
CA LEU A 8 6.79 5.85 16.52
C LEU A 8 5.26 5.82 16.37
N PHE A 9 4.72 6.79 15.67
CA PHE A 9 3.30 6.80 15.30
C PHE A 9 3.15 6.19 13.91
N VAL A 10 2.32 5.16 13.82
CA VAL A 10 1.89 4.55 12.55
C VAL A 10 0.39 4.72 12.44
N VAL A 11 -0.06 5.50 11.46
CA VAL A 11 -1.48 5.73 11.19
C VAL A 11 -1.77 5.25 9.78
N THR A 12 -2.70 4.31 9.66
CA THR A 12 -3.12 3.79 8.37
C THR A 12 -4.63 3.53 8.35
N GLY A 13 -5.25 3.71 7.18
CA GLY A 13 -6.62 3.22 6.94
C GLY A 13 -6.56 1.76 6.53
N ASP A 14 -7.46 0.92 7.05
CA ASP A 14 -7.49 -0.53 6.77
C ASP A 14 -7.89 -0.86 5.33
N HIS A 15 -8.89 -0.16 4.81
CA HIS A 15 -9.34 -0.24 3.43
C HIS A 15 -10.04 1.06 3.02
N SER A 16 -10.01 1.41 1.73
CA SER A 16 -10.89 2.46 1.24
C SER A 16 -12.33 1.94 1.27
N ASN A 17 -13.24 2.78 1.75
CA ASN A 17 -14.65 2.47 1.74
C ASN A 17 -15.42 3.69 1.25
N LEU A 18 -15.59 3.76 -0.07
CA LEU A 18 -16.33 4.82 -0.74
C LEU A 18 -17.82 4.68 -0.44
N PHE A 19 -18.24 5.19 0.72
CA PHE A 19 -19.62 5.06 1.22
C PHE A 19 -20.58 6.18 0.81
N GLY A 20 -20.20 7.09 -0.09
CA GLY A 20 -21.05 8.23 -0.45
C GLY A 20 -21.01 8.60 -1.92
N SER A 21 -22.10 9.19 -2.42
CA SER A 21 -22.15 9.85 -3.72
C SER A 21 -21.58 11.27 -3.60
N LEU A 22 -20.29 11.39 -3.25
CA LEU A 22 -19.60 12.68 -3.23
C LEU A 22 -19.05 13.07 -4.60
N ASN A 23 -18.96 12.13 -5.55
CA ASN A 23 -18.64 12.43 -6.93
C ASN A 23 -19.66 13.42 -7.52
N ASN A 24 -19.17 14.32 -8.36
CA ASN A 24 -19.95 15.39 -8.97
C ASN A 24 -20.65 16.32 -7.96
N THR A 25 -20.08 16.48 -6.75
CA THR A 25 -20.50 17.49 -5.76
C THR A 25 -19.50 18.65 -5.72
N SER A 26 -19.77 19.68 -4.90
CA SER A 26 -18.82 20.77 -4.67
C SER A 26 -17.50 20.31 -4.02
N LEU A 27 -17.49 19.16 -3.34
CA LEU A 27 -16.30 18.58 -2.70
C LEU A 27 -15.43 17.80 -3.70
N ILE A 28 -16.05 17.00 -4.57
CA ILE A 28 -15.37 16.22 -5.61
C ILE A 28 -16.08 16.47 -6.93
N GLN A 29 -15.51 17.34 -7.76
CA GLN A 29 -16.11 17.80 -9.02
C GLN A 29 -15.79 16.88 -10.21
N ARG A 30 -15.60 15.58 -9.94
CA ARG A 30 -15.28 14.53 -10.91
C ARG A 30 -15.82 13.19 -10.42
N ASP A 31 -15.78 12.18 -11.27
CA ASP A 31 -15.94 10.79 -10.85
C ASP A 31 -14.75 10.31 -10.01
N TYR A 32 -14.98 9.26 -9.21
CA TYR A 32 -13.93 8.65 -8.41
C TYR A 32 -12.88 8.00 -9.31
N THR A 33 -11.62 8.23 -8.96
CA THR A 33 -10.48 7.53 -9.56
C THR A 33 -10.26 6.20 -8.86
N LEU A 34 -9.48 5.32 -9.47
CA LEU A 34 -8.97 4.10 -8.83
C LEU A 34 -8.19 4.42 -7.55
N ARG A 35 -7.49 5.55 -7.51
CA ARG A 35 -6.81 6.03 -6.29
C ARG A 35 -7.79 6.33 -5.16
N ASP A 36 -8.91 6.98 -5.45
CA ASP A 36 -9.97 7.22 -4.44
C ASP A 36 -10.61 5.91 -3.97
N THR A 37 -10.67 4.92 -4.87
CA THR A 37 -11.32 3.63 -4.64
C THR A 37 -10.47 2.64 -3.85
N PHE A 38 -9.14 2.67 -3.98
CA PHE A 38 -8.29 1.66 -3.38
C PHE A 38 -7.25 2.19 -2.40
N CYS A 39 -6.71 3.39 -2.60
CA CYS A 39 -5.59 3.87 -1.79
C CYS A 39 -6.08 4.39 -0.44
N THR A 40 -5.44 3.93 0.63
CA THR A 40 -5.64 4.43 1.99
C THR A 40 -4.51 5.39 2.38
N VAL A 41 -4.70 6.09 3.49
CA VAL A 41 -3.62 6.90 4.09
C VAL A 41 -2.61 5.97 4.75
N GLY A 42 -1.32 6.27 4.61
CA GLY A 42 -0.23 5.69 5.39
C GLY A 42 0.68 6.82 5.89
N LEU A 43 0.77 6.98 7.20
CA LEU A 43 1.60 7.99 7.86
C LEU A 43 2.47 7.32 8.92
N LEU A 44 3.78 7.49 8.79
CA LEU A 44 4.77 7.08 9.78
C LEU A 44 5.48 8.34 10.29
N GLN A 45 5.52 8.52 11.61
CA GLN A 45 6.14 9.68 12.23
C GLN A 45 6.95 9.30 13.46
N HIS A 46 8.23 9.62 13.44
CA HIS A 46 9.13 9.58 14.58
C HIS A 46 10.00 10.85 14.61
N PRO A 47 10.41 11.40 15.77
CA PRO A 47 11.31 12.57 15.82
C PRO A 47 12.65 12.37 15.11
N ALA A 48 13.15 11.14 15.08
CA ALA A 48 14.40 10.80 14.40
C ALA A 48 14.26 10.66 12.88
N PHE A 49 13.04 10.56 12.35
CA PHE A 49 12.82 10.46 10.91
C PHE A 49 12.99 11.84 10.27
N THR A 50 13.80 11.87 9.22
CA THR A 50 13.95 13.00 8.30
C THR A 50 13.05 12.78 7.07
N LYS A 51 12.96 13.79 6.20
CA LYS A 51 12.20 13.68 4.95
C LYS A 51 12.71 12.56 4.03
N ASP A 52 13.96 12.17 4.18
CA ASP A 52 14.63 11.18 3.35
C ASP A 52 14.70 9.80 4.01
N THR A 53 14.12 9.63 5.20
CA THR A 53 14.11 8.34 5.90
C THR A 53 13.23 7.32 5.16
N ILE A 54 12.04 7.75 4.72
CA ILE A 54 11.17 6.93 3.87
C ILE A 54 11.41 7.34 2.43
N THR A 55 12.06 6.48 1.67
CA THR A 55 12.43 6.71 0.27
C THR A 55 11.38 6.15 -0.70
N ALA A 56 10.58 5.18 -0.22
CA ALA A 56 9.53 4.54 -0.99
C ALA A 56 8.39 5.53 -1.35
N PRO A 57 8.12 5.80 -2.64
CA PRO A 57 7.05 6.71 -3.05
C PRO A 57 5.65 6.07 -2.98
N ILE A 58 5.60 4.74 -2.97
CA ILE A 58 4.41 3.89 -2.86
C ILE A 58 4.74 2.71 -1.95
N GLY A 59 3.74 2.11 -1.33
CA GLY A 59 3.92 0.94 -0.47
C GLY A 59 2.59 0.24 -0.23
N THR A 60 2.63 -0.97 0.33
CA THR A 60 1.43 -1.73 0.70
C THR A 60 1.34 -1.85 2.23
N HIS A 61 0.19 -2.31 2.74
CA HIS A 61 0.08 -2.65 4.17
C HIS A 61 1.12 -3.67 4.62
N MET A 62 1.54 -4.57 3.73
CA MET A 62 2.54 -5.59 4.05
C MET A 62 3.93 -4.98 4.29
N SER A 63 4.21 -3.79 3.74
CA SER A 63 5.45 -3.06 3.98
C SER A 63 5.51 -2.43 5.38
N LEU A 64 4.39 -2.30 6.10
CA LEU A 64 4.36 -1.62 7.40
C LEU A 64 5.10 -2.40 8.48
N MET A 65 4.86 -3.71 8.59
CA MET A 65 5.50 -4.53 9.63
C MET A 65 7.04 -4.58 9.51
N PRO A 66 7.65 -4.87 8.34
CA PRO A 66 9.11 -4.81 8.21
C PRO A 66 9.65 -3.41 8.54
N THR A 67 8.95 -2.34 8.14
CA THR A 67 9.34 -0.96 8.50
C THR A 67 9.33 -0.72 10.00
N ILE A 68 8.31 -1.22 10.71
CA ILE A 68 8.23 -1.09 12.17
C ILE A 68 9.37 -1.87 12.84
N ILE A 69 9.62 -3.11 12.40
CA ILE A 69 10.71 -3.94 12.92
C ILE A 69 12.03 -3.20 12.75
N GLU A 70 12.37 -2.73 11.55
CA GLU A 70 13.61 -2.01 11.29
C GLU A 70 13.74 -0.70 12.08
N ALA A 71 12.62 -0.01 12.31
CA ALA A 71 12.60 1.23 13.07
C ALA A 71 12.90 1.04 14.57
N ILE A 72 12.57 -0.12 15.15
CA ILE A 72 12.66 -0.37 16.60
C ILE A 72 13.69 -1.42 17.00
N ALA A 73 14.08 -2.29 16.06
CA ALA A 73 14.99 -3.39 16.35
C ALA A 73 16.43 -2.88 16.58
N PRO A 74 17.20 -3.57 17.44
CA PRO A 74 18.60 -3.22 17.63
C PRO A 74 19.40 -3.44 16.35
N LYS A 75 20.47 -2.65 16.17
CA LYS A 75 21.37 -2.80 15.03
C LYS A 75 21.89 -4.24 14.91
N GLY A 76 21.75 -4.83 13.73
CA GLY A 76 22.17 -6.20 13.44
C GLY A 76 21.12 -7.28 13.74
N PHE A 77 19.90 -6.88 14.12
CA PHE A 77 18.77 -7.81 14.20
C PHE A 77 18.39 -8.34 12.82
N GLU A 78 18.30 -9.66 12.69
CA GLU A 78 17.87 -10.32 11.46
C GLU A 78 16.40 -10.71 11.55
N TYR A 79 15.65 -10.49 10.47
CA TYR A 79 14.26 -10.89 10.35
C TYR A 79 13.95 -11.28 8.91
N TYR A 80 12.87 -12.03 8.72
CA TYR A 80 12.40 -12.43 7.40
C TYR A 80 11.13 -11.65 7.05
N SER A 81 11.04 -11.16 5.82
CA SER A 81 9.84 -10.55 5.27
C SER A 81 9.67 -10.92 3.82
N ILE A 82 8.41 -11.10 3.41
CA ILE A 82 8.01 -11.41 2.03
C ILE A 82 7.94 -10.16 1.14
N VAL A 83 7.97 -8.97 1.75
CA VAL A 83 8.03 -7.68 1.06
C VAL A 83 9.07 -6.76 1.72
N PRO A 84 9.67 -5.81 0.98
CA PRO A 84 10.61 -4.85 1.56
C PRO A 84 9.93 -3.90 2.55
N SER A 85 10.73 -3.30 3.44
CA SER A 85 10.30 -2.17 4.27
C SER A 85 10.15 -0.91 3.42
N LEU A 86 9.58 0.15 3.98
CA LEU A 86 9.46 1.46 3.33
C LEU A 86 10.77 2.27 3.35
N PHE A 87 11.81 1.76 4.01
CA PHE A 87 13.16 2.34 3.97
C PHE A 87 13.94 1.86 2.73
N ASP A 88 13.54 0.71 2.17
CA ASP A 88 14.15 0.09 1.01
C ASP A 88 13.48 0.48 -0.31
N GLU A 89 14.21 0.23 -1.40
CA GLU A 89 13.67 0.31 -2.75
C GLU A 89 12.51 -0.68 -2.95
N GLN A 90 11.41 -0.18 -3.51
CA GLN A 90 10.23 -0.99 -3.80
C GLN A 90 10.30 -1.60 -5.20
N PRO A 91 9.65 -2.75 -5.44
CA PRO A 91 9.43 -3.25 -6.78
C PRO A 91 8.78 -2.19 -7.69
N ASP A 92 9.12 -2.21 -8.97
CA ASP A 92 8.58 -1.28 -9.98
C ASP A 92 7.04 -1.27 -10.01
N THR A 93 6.45 -2.44 -9.78
CA THR A 93 5.00 -2.65 -9.67
C THR A 93 4.68 -3.37 -8.38
N LEU A 94 3.84 -2.75 -7.55
CA LEU A 94 3.28 -3.39 -6.37
C LEU A 94 1.92 -3.98 -6.74
N VAL A 95 1.74 -5.28 -6.49
CA VAL A 95 0.49 -5.99 -6.76
C VAL A 95 -0.11 -6.45 -5.44
N THR A 96 -1.43 -6.29 -5.32
CA THR A 96 -2.27 -6.80 -4.24
C THR A 96 -3.40 -7.63 -4.86
N PRO A 97 -4.21 -8.36 -4.06
CA PRO A 97 -5.32 -9.14 -4.60
C PRO A 97 -6.40 -8.34 -5.36
N TYR A 98 -6.45 -7.00 -5.23
CA TYR A 98 -7.46 -6.16 -5.87
C TYR A 98 -6.89 -5.08 -6.80
N GLN A 99 -5.68 -4.61 -6.54
CA GLN A 99 -5.06 -3.51 -7.28
C GLN A 99 -3.60 -3.78 -7.59
N TRP A 100 -3.12 -3.20 -8.68
CA TRP A 100 -1.69 -3.00 -8.93
C TRP A 100 -1.38 -1.50 -9.02
N ILE A 101 -0.16 -1.11 -8.65
CA ILE A 101 0.26 0.30 -8.61
C ILE A 101 1.74 0.44 -8.91
N THR A 102 2.07 1.46 -9.70
CA THR A 102 3.41 1.98 -9.97
C THR A 102 3.45 3.46 -9.53
N PRO A 103 4.62 4.13 -9.54
CA PRO A 103 4.67 5.57 -9.28
C PRO A 103 3.82 6.42 -10.24
N HIS A 104 3.41 5.87 -11.38
CA HIS A 104 2.74 6.63 -12.45
C HIS A 104 1.35 6.11 -12.81
N MET A 105 1.03 4.84 -12.57
CA MET A 105 -0.24 4.24 -12.94
C MET A 105 -0.74 3.27 -11.88
N MET A 106 -2.04 2.99 -11.88
CA MET A 106 -2.64 1.93 -11.10
C MET A 106 -3.85 1.33 -11.82
N GLY A 107 -4.24 0.12 -11.45
CA GLY A 107 -5.37 -0.60 -12.05
C GLY A 107 -6.08 -1.51 -11.06
N ASP A 108 -7.35 -1.83 -11.35
CA ASP A 108 -8.04 -2.96 -10.71
C ASP A 108 -7.65 -4.25 -11.45
N VAL A 109 -7.18 -5.26 -10.72
CA VAL A 109 -6.72 -6.53 -11.30
C VAL A 109 -7.84 -7.31 -12.00
N ARG A 110 -9.11 -6.94 -11.76
CA ARG A 110 -10.31 -7.56 -12.36
C ARG A 110 -10.78 -6.84 -13.62
N MET A 111 -10.17 -5.70 -13.95
CA MET A 111 -10.56 -4.86 -15.08
C MET A 111 -9.41 -4.78 -16.10
N ASP A 112 -9.71 -4.34 -17.32
CA ASP A 112 -8.74 -4.20 -18.42
C ASP A 112 -8.25 -2.75 -18.61
N TYR A 113 -8.27 -1.95 -17.54
CA TYR A 113 -7.85 -0.55 -17.58
C TYR A 113 -7.06 -0.10 -16.36
N GLY A 114 -6.25 0.93 -16.58
CA GLY A 114 -5.56 1.66 -15.53
C GLY A 114 -5.84 3.16 -15.60
N GLU A 115 -5.46 3.85 -14.54
CA GLU A 115 -5.52 5.30 -14.41
C GLU A 115 -4.17 5.85 -13.95
N SER A 116 -3.92 7.14 -14.20
CA SER A 116 -2.75 7.82 -13.66
C SER A 116 -2.76 7.81 -12.15
N ASN A 117 -1.63 7.44 -11.54
CA ASN A 117 -1.44 7.47 -10.10
C ASN A 117 -1.06 8.88 -9.58
N ILE A 118 -1.01 9.88 -10.45
CA ILE A 118 -0.68 11.26 -10.07
C ILE A 118 -1.91 11.93 -9.44
N PRO A 119 -1.82 12.47 -8.21
CA PRO A 119 -2.94 13.16 -7.57
C PRO A 119 -3.48 14.32 -8.41
N THR A 120 -4.79 14.33 -8.64
CA THR A 120 -5.45 15.38 -9.44
C THR A 120 -6.91 15.62 -9.01
N TYR A 121 -7.35 16.86 -9.14
CA TYR A 121 -8.74 17.28 -8.99
C TYR A 121 -9.53 17.21 -10.31
N LYS A 122 -8.84 16.98 -11.44
CA LYS A 122 -9.45 16.85 -12.77
C LYS A 122 -9.84 15.39 -13.04
N PRO A 123 -10.84 15.14 -13.91
CA PRO A 123 -11.11 13.80 -14.41
C PRO A 123 -9.84 13.13 -14.96
N VAL A 124 -9.75 11.81 -14.77
CA VAL A 124 -8.65 10.98 -15.27
C VAL A 124 -9.19 10.09 -16.37
N GLU A 125 -8.56 10.14 -17.54
CA GLU A 125 -8.93 9.28 -18.66
C GLU A 125 -8.39 7.86 -18.44
N PRO A 126 -9.24 6.82 -18.53
CA PRO A 126 -8.80 5.44 -18.45
C PRO A 126 -7.87 5.05 -19.61
N ILE A 127 -6.80 4.32 -19.31
CA ILE A 127 -5.88 3.77 -20.30
C ILE A 127 -6.23 2.30 -20.54
N ARG A 128 -6.48 1.94 -21.81
CA ARG A 128 -6.82 0.58 -22.25
C ARG A 128 -6.16 0.24 -23.60
N PRO A 129 -5.76 -1.02 -23.85
CA PRO A 129 -5.68 -2.11 -22.88
C PRO A 129 -4.47 -1.93 -21.94
N ILE A 130 -4.46 -2.63 -20.81
CA ILE A 130 -3.32 -2.68 -19.91
C ILE A 130 -3.10 -4.09 -19.39
N ASP A 131 -1.88 -4.41 -18.99
CA ASP A 131 -1.63 -5.59 -18.15
C ASP A 131 -2.27 -5.34 -16.79
N ASN A 132 -3.20 -6.21 -16.40
CA ASN A 132 -3.93 -6.08 -15.15
C ASN A 132 -3.27 -6.84 -13.99
N HIS A 133 -2.12 -7.50 -14.23
CA HIS A 133 -1.38 -8.24 -13.22
C HIS A 133 -2.23 -9.31 -12.50
N GLY A 134 -3.22 -9.89 -13.21
CA GLY A 134 -4.16 -10.84 -12.63
C GLY A 134 -3.49 -12.15 -12.16
N ASP A 135 -2.44 -12.60 -12.84
CA ASP A 135 -1.66 -13.77 -12.42
C ASP A 135 -0.90 -13.50 -11.11
N ASP A 136 -0.22 -12.36 -11.00
CA ASP A 136 0.48 -11.95 -9.77
C ASP A 136 -0.49 -11.82 -8.58
N ALA A 137 -1.66 -11.22 -8.80
CA ALA A 137 -2.70 -11.07 -7.79
C ALA A 137 -3.26 -12.42 -7.31
N ARG A 138 -3.40 -13.38 -8.24
CA ARG A 138 -3.79 -14.76 -7.92
C ARG A 138 -2.73 -15.42 -7.05
N ASP A 139 -1.46 -15.28 -7.40
CA ASP A 139 -0.36 -15.90 -6.66
C ASP A 139 -0.27 -15.36 -5.22
N TRP A 140 -0.44 -14.04 -5.02
CA TRP A 140 -0.57 -13.44 -3.69
C TRP A 140 -1.74 -14.00 -2.88
N THR A 141 -2.89 -14.19 -3.54
CA THR A 141 -4.09 -14.75 -2.89
C THR A 141 -3.85 -16.19 -2.47
N LEU A 142 -3.22 -17.00 -3.33
CA LEU A 142 -2.88 -18.40 -3.04
C LEU A 142 -1.86 -18.52 -1.91
N LEU A 143 -0.81 -17.69 -1.91
CA LEU A 143 0.16 -17.64 -0.82
C LEU A 143 -0.51 -17.30 0.51
N THR A 144 -1.36 -16.27 0.52
CA THR A 144 -2.10 -15.85 1.72
C THR A 144 -3.00 -16.97 2.23
N MET A 145 -3.75 -17.62 1.34
CA MET A 145 -4.61 -18.75 1.69
C MET A 145 -3.80 -19.93 2.24
N TRP A 146 -2.63 -20.21 1.66
CA TRP A 146 -1.74 -21.25 2.15
C TRP A 146 -1.26 -20.95 3.58
N LEU A 147 -0.77 -19.73 3.84
CA LEU A 147 -0.31 -19.31 5.16
C LEU A 147 -1.40 -19.43 6.23
N ILE A 148 -2.63 -18.97 5.93
CA ILE A 148 -3.77 -19.06 6.85
C ILE A 148 -4.12 -20.52 7.17
N ASN A 149 -4.13 -21.41 6.18
CA ASN A 149 -4.51 -22.81 6.39
C ASN A 149 -3.42 -23.65 7.08
N HIS A 150 -2.21 -23.12 7.22
CA HIS A 150 -1.06 -23.82 7.79
C HIS A 150 -0.45 -23.06 8.98
N GLU A 151 -1.16 -22.08 9.55
CA GLU A 151 -0.69 -21.25 10.67
C GLU A 151 -0.17 -22.09 11.84
N ASP A 152 -0.93 -23.11 12.26
CA ASP A 152 -0.57 -23.98 13.38
C ASP A 152 0.80 -24.66 13.16
N SER A 153 1.06 -25.12 11.93
CA SER A 153 2.34 -25.78 11.59
C SER A 153 3.54 -24.84 11.54
N MET A 154 3.32 -23.53 11.41
CA MET A 154 4.39 -22.53 11.41
C MET A 154 4.78 -22.08 12.82
N ASN A 155 3.86 -22.13 13.78
CA ASN A 155 4.07 -21.68 15.15
C ASN A 155 4.63 -22.76 16.10
N GLU A 156 4.83 -23.98 15.60
CA GLU A 156 5.36 -25.13 16.36
C GLU A 156 6.91 -25.24 16.34
N SER A 157 7.63 -24.24 15.83
CA SER A 157 9.10 -24.23 15.73
C SER A 157 9.82 -23.62 16.92
#